data_AF-A0A3M1DK97-F1
#
_entry.id   AF-A0A3M1DK97-F1
#
_cell.length_a   1.000
_cell.length_b   1.000
_cell.length_c   1.000
_cell.angle_alpha   90.00
_cell.angle_beta   90.00
_cell.angle_gamma   90.00
#
_symmetry.space_group_name_H-M   'P 1'
#
loop_
_entity.id
_entity.type
_entity.pdbx_description
1 polymer ?
#
loop_
_entity_poly.entity_id
_entity_poly.type
_entity_poly.pdbx_seq_one_letter_code
_entity_poly.pdbx_strand_id
1 'polypeptide(L)'
;MLKWRKGHYDVSTDTRSGYDLEVTKGDVTYCVEVKGTEKRDRISVTRNEWEVAIEKGGQYCLQVITVPEGEVFLVWSPATVLASEATLKEQLVVQVHYEIPFPAIARLAEKGAP
;
A
#
# COMPACT_ATOMS: atom_id res chain seq x y z
N MET A 1 -11.47 12.29 -10.71
CA MET A 1 -11.83 11.43 -9.58
C MET A 1 -13.13 10.69 -9.91
N LEU A 2 -13.07 9.37 -10.06
CA LEU A 2 -14.25 8.51 -10.23
C LEU A 2 -14.72 8.09 -8.83
N LYS A 3 -16.04 8.06 -8.59
CA LYS A 3 -16.64 7.64 -7.31
C LYS A 3 -17.65 6.53 -7.54
N TRP A 4 -17.53 5.44 -6.78
CA TRP A 4 -18.43 4.29 -6.84
C TRP A 4 -19.00 4.00 -5.46
N ARG A 5 -20.28 3.59 -5.42
CA ARG A 5 -20.97 3.14 -4.21
C ARG A 5 -21.23 1.65 -4.27
N LYS A 6 -20.78 0.89 -3.27
CA LYS A 6 -21.12 -0.54 -3.11
C LYS A 6 -21.41 -0.83 -1.64
N GLY A 7 -22.69 -1.01 -1.31
CA GLY A 7 -23.13 -1.11 0.09
C GLY A 7 -22.96 0.21 0.84
N HIS A 8 -22.45 0.15 2.07
CA HIS A 8 -22.20 1.33 2.92
C HIS A 8 -20.82 1.98 2.70
N TYR A 9 -20.22 1.76 1.52
CA TYR A 9 -18.87 2.21 1.20
C TYR A 9 -18.88 3.15 -0.01
N ASP A 10 -18.16 4.26 0.15
CA ASP A 10 -17.79 5.17 -0.95
C ASP A 10 -16.34 4.88 -1.35
N VAL A 11 -16.09 4.66 -2.65
CA VAL A 11 -14.76 4.37 -3.20
C VAL A 11 -14.35 5.41 -4.25
N SER A 12 -13.18 6.03 -4.09
CA SER A 12 -12.56 6.92 -5.09
C SER A 12 -11.19 6.44 -5.55
N THR A 13 -10.81 6.81 -6.77
CA THR A 13 -9.44 6.58 -7.32
C THR A 13 -8.73 7.92 -7.58
N ASP A 14 -7.50 8.06 -7.09
CA ASP A 14 -6.63 9.22 -7.36
C ASP A 14 -5.14 8.86 -7.41
N THR A 15 -4.60 8.72 -8.62
CA THR A 15 -3.20 8.31 -8.85
C THR A 15 -2.16 9.36 -8.43
N ARG A 16 -2.56 10.54 -7.92
CA ARG A 16 -1.63 11.58 -7.46
C ARG A 16 -1.52 11.66 -5.94
N SER A 17 -2.40 11.00 -5.21
CA SER A 17 -2.54 11.15 -3.76
C SER A 17 -1.66 10.20 -2.94
N GLY A 18 -0.81 9.40 -3.60
CA GLY A 18 0.06 8.43 -2.92
C GLY A 18 -0.66 7.16 -2.46
N TYR A 19 -1.85 6.90 -3.00
CA TYR A 19 -2.61 5.66 -2.88
C TYR A 19 -3.54 5.54 -4.09
N ASP A 20 -3.91 4.32 -4.49
CA ASP A 20 -4.82 4.08 -5.61
C ASP A 20 -6.30 4.29 -5.26
N LEU A 21 -6.69 3.95 -4.02
CA LEU A 21 -8.09 3.93 -3.58
C LEU A 21 -8.28 4.67 -2.26
N GLU A 22 -9.40 5.37 -2.13
CA GLU A 22 -9.98 5.71 -0.83
C GLU A 22 -11.24 4.88 -0.61
N VAL A 23 -11.40 4.35 0.59
CA VAL A 23 -12.57 3.58 1.01
C VAL A 23 -13.11 4.20 2.28
N THR A 24 -14.28 4.82 2.20
CA THR A 24 -14.94 5.45 3.35
C THR A 24 -16.06 4.57 3.87
N LYS A 25 -16.10 4.35 5.19
CA LYS A 25 -17.19 3.66 5.91
C LYS A 25 -17.58 4.49 7.13
N GLY A 26 -18.79 5.08 7.11
CA GLY A 26 -19.18 6.04 8.14
C GLY A 26 -18.24 7.25 8.13
N ASP A 27 -17.66 7.58 9.28
CA ASP A 27 -16.74 8.72 9.43
C ASP A 27 -15.25 8.33 9.27
N VAL A 28 -14.96 7.08 8.91
CA VAL A 28 -13.59 6.58 8.74
C VAL A 28 -13.27 6.41 7.26
N THR A 29 -12.17 7.04 6.82
CA THR A 29 -11.61 6.86 5.48
C THR A 29 -10.31 6.08 5.57
N TYR A 30 -10.17 5.08 4.70
CA TYR A 30 -8.97 4.30 4.51
C TYR A 30 -8.37 4.60 3.13
N CYS A 31 -7.06 4.75 3.08
CA CYS A 31 -6.27 4.91 1.86
C CYS A 31 -5.62 3.57 1.52
N VAL A 32 -5.82 3.05 0.32
CA VAL A 32 -5.31 1.74 -0.12
C VAL A 32 -4.44 1.92 -1.35
N GLU A 33 -3.18 1.52 -1.25
CA GLU A 33 -2.27 1.41 -2.39
C GLU A 33 -2.20 -0.04 -2.87
N VAL A 34 -2.30 -0.26 -4.18
CA VAL A 34 -2.35 -1.60 -4.78
C VAL A 34 -1.08 -1.86 -5.59
N LYS A 35 -0.33 -2.89 -5.22
CA LYS A 35 0.88 -3.32 -5.95
C LYS A 35 0.70 -4.73 -6.51
N GLY A 36 1.00 -4.89 -7.79
CA GLY A 36 1.16 -6.21 -8.42
C GLY A 36 2.62 -6.64 -8.42
N THR A 37 2.89 -7.92 -8.18
CA THR A 37 4.23 -8.48 -8.41
C THR A 37 4.21 -9.87 -9.04
N GLU A 38 5.12 -10.11 -9.97
CA GLU A 38 5.46 -11.45 -10.47
C GLU A 38 6.62 -12.06 -9.66
N LYS A 39 7.44 -11.23 -9.03
CA LYS A 39 8.64 -11.65 -8.29
C LYS A 39 8.40 -11.47 -6.80
N ARG A 40 8.52 -12.57 -6.06
CA ARG A 40 8.32 -12.61 -4.59
C ARG A 40 9.58 -12.21 -3.83
N ASP A 41 10.37 -11.29 -4.38
CA ASP A 41 11.59 -10.78 -3.77
C ASP A 41 11.33 -9.45 -3.05
N ARG A 42 10.92 -8.40 -3.79
CA ARG A 42 10.69 -7.06 -3.25
C ARG A 42 9.48 -6.39 -3.88
N ILE A 43 8.83 -5.53 -3.11
CA ILE A 43 7.76 -4.63 -3.54
C ILE A 43 8.29 -3.20 -3.51
N SER A 44 8.16 -2.48 -4.63
CA SER A 44 8.54 -1.08 -4.73
C SER A 44 7.37 -0.16 -4.44
N VAL A 45 7.63 0.86 -3.62
CA VAL A 45 6.69 1.91 -3.23
C VAL A 45 7.35 3.25 -3.51
N THR A 46 6.67 4.18 -4.16
CA THR A 46 7.24 5.51 -4.43
C THR A 46 7.44 6.29 -3.12
N ARG A 47 8.31 7.30 -3.14
CA ARG A 47 8.53 8.16 -1.97
C ARG A 47 7.24 8.84 -1.52
N ASN A 48 6.42 9.29 -2.47
CA ASN A 48 5.14 9.90 -2.17
C ASN A 48 4.19 8.92 -1.47
N GLU A 49 4.06 7.69 -2.00
CA GLU A 49 3.25 6.64 -1.35
C GLU A 49 3.74 6.35 0.07
N TRP A 50 5.06 6.27 0.26
CA TRP A 50 5.65 6.01 1.57
C TRP A 50 5.42 7.16 2.57
N GLU A 51 5.61 8.42 2.13
CA GLU A 51 5.35 9.61 2.95
C GLU A 51 3.87 9.70 3.33
N VAL A 52 2.95 9.42 2.41
CA VAL A 52 1.51 9.38 2.70
C VAL A 52 1.16 8.21 3.64
N ALA A 53 1.81 7.06 3.51
CA ALA A 53 1.64 5.95 4.44
C ALA A 53 2.08 6.30 5.87
N ILE A 54 3.13 7.13 6.02
CA ILE A 54 3.53 7.68 7.33
C ILE A 54 2.46 8.64 7.86
N GLU A 55 1.99 9.58 7.03
CA GLU A 55 0.99 10.59 7.41
C GLU A 55 -0.32 9.94 7.88
N LYS A 56 -0.83 8.97 7.10
CA LYS A 56 -2.12 8.32 7.34
C LYS A 56 -2.06 7.21 8.38
N GLY A 57 -0.88 6.63 8.64
CA GLY A 57 -0.68 5.60 9.67
C GLY A 57 -1.68 4.45 9.55
N GLY A 58 -2.48 4.24 10.61
CA GLY A 58 -3.51 3.20 10.70
C GLY A 58 -4.62 3.27 9.66
N GLN A 59 -4.73 4.38 8.94
CA GLN A 59 -5.69 4.55 7.85
C GLN A 59 -5.11 4.16 6.49
N TYR A 60 -3.81 3.85 6.40
CA TYR A 60 -3.16 3.42 5.16
C TYR A 60 -2.99 1.91 5.12
N CYS A 61 -3.33 1.31 3.98
CA CYS A 61 -3.12 -0.11 3.70
C CYS A 61 -2.37 -0.30 2.39
N LEU A 62 -1.38 -1.19 2.41
CA LEU A 62 -0.74 -1.71 1.20
C LEU A 62 -1.37 -3.06 0.86
N GLN A 63 -2.00 -3.15 -0.31
CA GLN A 63 -2.51 -4.39 -0.88
C GLN A 63 -1.54 -4.90 -1.94
N VAL A 64 -0.98 -6.09 -1.73
CA VAL A 64 -0.05 -6.73 -2.68
C VAL A 64 -0.72 -7.94 -3.31
N ILE A 65 -0.71 -8.00 -4.64
CA ILE A 65 -1.31 -9.08 -5.43
C ILE A 65 -0.17 -9.82 -6.17
N THR A 66 -0.05 -11.13 -5.96
CA THR A 66 0.92 -11.95 -6.70
C THR A 66 0.33 -12.41 -8.02
N VAL A 67 1.16 -12.46 -9.06
CA VAL A 67 0.81 -12.95 -10.40
C VAL A 67 1.80 -14.05 -10.80
N PRO A 68 1.33 -15.17 -11.37
CA PRO A 68 -0.05 -15.50 -11.73
C PRO A 68 -0.90 -16.08 -10.58
N GLU A 69 -0.33 -16.34 -9.40
CA GLU A 69 -1.02 -17.12 -8.36
C GLU A 69 -2.27 -16.44 -7.78
N GLY A 70 -2.37 -15.11 -7.88
CA GLY A 70 -3.54 -14.35 -7.44
C GLY A 70 -3.67 -14.25 -5.91
N GLU A 71 -2.59 -14.48 -5.16
CA GLU A 71 -2.62 -14.30 -3.71
C GLU A 71 -2.64 -12.82 -3.35
N VAL A 72 -3.40 -12.48 -2.32
CA VAL A 72 -3.58 -11.09 -1.87
C VAL A 72 -3.08 -10.96 -0.44
N PHE A 73 -2.14 -10.05 -0.24
CA PHE A 73 -1.58 -9.71 1.07
C PHE A 73 -2.00 -8.28 1.42
N LEU A 74 -2.44 -8.07 2.66
CA LEU A 74 -2.83 -6.76 3.17
C LEU A 74 -1.96 -6.39 4.36
N VAL A 75 -1.31 -5.23 4.28
CA VAL A 75 -0.48 -4.70 5.36
C VAL A 75 -0.99 -3.34 5.78
N TRP A 76 -1.42 -3.22 7.03
CA TRP A 76 -1.87 -1.98 7.64
C TRP A 76 -0.68 -1.19 8.20
N SER A 77 -0.73 0.13 8.10
CA SER A 77 0.35 1.03 8.54
C SER A 77 1.74 0.63 8.00
N PRO A 78 1.87 0.30 6.69
CA PRO A 78 3.06 -0.36 6.16
C PRO A 78 4.34 0.43 6.47
N ALA A 79 4.31 1.76 6.39
CA ALA A 79 5.47 2.58 6.69
C ALA A 79 5.93 2.50 8.15
N THR A 80 5.01 2.28 9.10
CA THR A 80 5.34 2.08 10.51
C THR A 80 5.88 0.67 10.75
N VAL A 81 5.22 -0.35 10.20
CA VAL A 81 5.54 -1.76 10.50
C VAL A 81 6.69 -2.32 9.67
N LEU A 82 7.01 -1.70 8.53
CA LEU A 82 8.08 -2.09 7.62
C LEU A 82 9.20 -1.04 7.51
N ALA A 83 9.24 -0.04 8.41
CA ALA A 83 10.23 1.04 8.39
C ALA A 83 11.68 0.56 8.27
N SER A 84 12.04 -0.49 9.02
CA SER A 84 13.39 -1.05 9.03
C SER A 84 13.71 -1.96 7.84
N GLU A 85 12.67 -2.45 7.16
CA GLU A 85 12.77 -3.37 6.03
C GLU A 85 12.88 -2.59 4.70
N ALA A 86 12.26 -1.41 4.66
CA ALA A 86 12.26 -0.52 3.52
C ALA A 86 13.62 0.17 3.33
N THR A 87 14.25 -0.11 2.20
CA THR A 87 15.53 0.52 1.81
C THR A 87 15.35 1.40 0.58
N LEU A 88 16.03 2.55 0.56
CA LEU A 88 16.00 3.50 -0.55
C LEU A 88 16.96 3.10 -1.67
N LYS A 89 16.50 3.10 -2.93
CA LYS A 89 17.35 2.94 -4.12
C LYS A 89 17.27 4.16 -5.01
N GLU A 90 18.42 4.66 -5.46
CA GLU A 90 18.52 5.80 -6.37
C GLU A 90 18.80 5.32 -7.80
N GLN A 91 18.04 5.80 -8.79
CA GLN A 91 18.58 6.03 -10.14
C GLN A 91 17.70 6.93 -11.02
N LEU A 92 18.40 7.79 -11.78
CA LEU A 92 18.03 8.61 -12.94
C LEU A 92 16.61 9.20 -12.95
N VAL A 93 16.50 10.39 -12.38
CA VAL A 93 15.43 11.39 -12.58
C VAL A 93 14.16 11.16 -11.73
N VAL A 94 14.25 11.65 -10.48
CA VAL A 94 13.19 12.32 -9.69
C VAL A 94 12.18 11.44 -8.91
N GLN A 95 12.14 10.12 -9.08
CA GLN A 95 11.30 9.26 -8.22
C GLN A 95 12.13 8.34 -7.33
N VAL A 96 12.42 8.82 -6.12
CA VAL A 96 12.91 7.98 -5.02
C VAL A 96 11.84 6.92 -4.73
N HIS A 97 12.25 5.65 -4.62
CA HIS A 97 11.36 4.57 -4.19
C HIS A 97 11.98 3.79 -3.02
N TYR A 98 11.11 3.21 -2.22
CA TYR A 98 11.40 2.30 -1.13
C TYR A 98 11.11 0.88 -1.59
N GLU A 99 12.04 -0.03 -1.32
CA GLU A 99 11.86 -1.45 -1.61
C GLU A 99 11.67 -2.23 -0.32
N ILE A 100 10.57 -2.98 -0.25
CA ILE A 100 10.20 -3.80 0.89
C ILE A 100 10.37 -5.27 0.52
N PRO A 101 11.15 -6.08 1.28
CA PRO A 101 11.21 -7.51 1.09
C PRO A 101 9.82 -8.16 1.17
N PHE A 102 9.45 -8.93 0.15
CA PHE A 102 8.18 -9.65 0.12
C PHE A 102 7.99 -10.60 1.31
N PRO A 103 9.02 -11.33 1.81
CA PRO A 103 8.87 -12.14 3.02
C PRO A 103 8.42 -11.36 4.25
N ALA A 104 8.78 -10.08 4.36
CA ALA A 104 8.33 -9.22 5.46
C ALA A 104 6.84 -8.87 5.32
N ILE A 105 6.38 -8.63 4.08
CA ILE A 105 4.96 -8.39 3.76
C ILE A 105 4.12 -9.61 4.10
N ALA A 106 4.51 -10.80 3.63
CA ALA A 106 3.78 -12.04 3.90
C ALA A 106 3.65 -12.31 5.42
N ARG A 107 4.77 -12.20 6.15
CA ARG A 107 4.83 -12.37 7.61
C ARG A 107 3.94 -11.40 8.39
N LEU A 108 3.77 -10.15 7.90
CA LEU A 108 2.95 -9.15 8.57
C LEU A 108 1.47 -9.26 8.20
N ALA A 109 1.15 -9.63 6.96
CA ALA A 109 -0.22 -9.87 6.54
C ALA A 109 -0.90 -10.99 7.35
N GLU A 110 -0.14 -12.00 7.76
CA GLU A 110 -0.60 -13.09 8.63
C GLU A 110 -0.98 -12.63 10.05
N LYS A 111 -0.50 -11.48 10.50
CA LYS A 111 -0.78 -10.96 11.87
C LYS A 111 -2.14 -10.27 11.99
N GLY A 112 -2.87 -10.10 10.88
CA GLY A 112 -4.17 -9.45 10.85
C GLY A 112 -4.10 -7.92 11.03
N ALA A 113 -5.22 -7.26 10.71
CA ALA A 113 -5.45 -5.87 11.08
C ALA A 113 -5.50 -5.74 12.62
N PRO A 114 -5.27 -4.55 13.21
CA PRO A 114 -5.68 -4.29 14.60
C PRO A 114 -7.16 -4.61 14.84
#